data_AF-A0A2J8T8F9-F1
#
_entry.id   AF-A0A2J8T8F9-F1
#
_cell.length_a   1.000
_cell.length_b   1.000
_cell.length_c   1.000
_cell.angle_alpha   90.00
_cell.angle_beta   90.00
_cell.angle_gamma   90.00
#
_symmetry.space_group_name_H-M   'P 1'
#
loop_
_entity.id
_entity.type
_entity.pdbx_description
1 polymer ?
#
loop_
_entity_poly.entity_id
_entity_poly.type
_entity_poly.pdbx_seq_one_letter_code
_entity_poly.pdbx_strand_id
1 'polypeptide(L)'
;DVAVGAEHTLALASNGDVYAWGSNSEGQLGLGHTNHVREPTLVTGLQGKNVRQISAGRCHSAAWTAPPVPPRAPGVSVPLQLGLPDTVPPQYGALREVSIHTVRARLRLLYHFSDLMYSSWRLLNLSPNNQVTDWHGKQPGTDWLEQHIPL
;
A
#
# COMPACT_ATOMS: atom_id res chain seq x y z
N ASP A 1 -11.30 17.12 6.72
CA ASP A 1 -10.02 16.74 6.11
C ASP A 1 -9.95 17.34 4.71
N VAL A 2 -8.77 17.67 4.20
CA VAL A 2 -8.62 18.26 2.85
C VAL A 2 -7.43 17.61 2.15
N ALA A 3 -7.63 17.19 0.90
CA ALA A 3 -6.57 16.67 0.04
C ALA A 3 -6.51 17.51 -1.25
N VAL A 4 -5.29 17.85 -1.67
CA VAL A 4 -5.06 18.75 -2.81
C VAL A 4 -4.22 18.02 -3.86
N GLY A 5 -4.69 17.99 -5.10
CA GLY A 5 -3.94 17.51 -6.25
C GLY A 5 -3.19 18.64 -6.95
N ALA A 6 -2.87 18.47 -8.25
CA ALA A 6 -2.17 19.54 -8.98
C ALA A 6 -3.06 20.78 -9.17
N GLU A 7 -4.28 20.56 -9.64
CA GLU A 7 -5.22 21.63 -10.02
C GLU A 7 -6.64 21.36 -9.46
N HIS A 8 -6.77 20.45 -8.50
CA HIS A 8 -8.06 20.08 -7.90
C HIS A 8 -7.94 19.90 -6.40
N THR A 9 -9.06 19.98 -5.69
CA THR A 9 -9.13 19.84 -4.24
C THR A 9 -10.33 19.00 -3.85
N LEU A 10 -10.12 18.18 -2.81
CA LEU A 10 -11.12 17.37 -2.15
C LEU A 10 -11.24 17.82 -0.69
N ALA A 11 -12.46 17.91 -0.18
CA ALA A 11 -12.72 18.13 1.24
C ALA A 11 -13.68 17.08 1.78
N LEU A 12 -13.34 16.52 2.92
CA LEU A 12 -14.16 15.59 3.69
C LEU A 12 -14.77 16.34 4.88
N ALA A 13 -16.10 16.41 4.89
CA ALA A 13 -16.88 16.97 5.97
C ALA A 13 -17.05 15.97 7.13
N SER A 14 -17.38 16.48 8.32
CA SER A 14 -17.54 15.66 9.53
C SER A 14 -18.69 14.66 9.46
N ASN A 15 -19.67 14.91 8.61
CA ASN A 15 -20.79 14.02 8.32
C ASN A 15 -20.43 12.88 7.34
N GLY A 16 -19.20 12.85 6.81
CA GLY A 16 -18.74 11.85 5.84
C GLY A 16 -19.01 12.21 4.38
N ASP A 17 -19.53 13.42 4.10
CA ASP A 17 -19.70 13.92 2.75
C ASP A 17 -18.38 14.41 2.15
N VAL A 18 -18.19 14.15 0.85
CA VAL A 18 -17.00 14.55 0.09
C VAL A 18 -17.38 15.63 -0.92
N TYR A 19 -16.66 16.75 -0.85
CA TYR A 19 -16.76 17.86 -1.80
C TYR A 19 -15.52 17.90 -2.67
N ALA A 20 -15.69 18.24 -3.94
CA ALA A 20 -14.60 18.32 -4.91
C ALA A 20 -14.75 19.57 -5.78
N TRP A 21 -13.64 20.24 -6.08
CA TRP A 21 -13.60 21.38 -6.99
C TRP A 21 -12.22 21.55 -7.64
N GLY A 22 -12.16 22.38 -8.68
CA GLY A 22 -10.99 22.68 -9.51
C GLY A 22 -11.07 22.05 -10.90
N SER A 23 -9.90 21.77 -11.47
CA SER A 23 -9.74 21.08 -12.74
C SER A 23 -10.30 19.66 -12.67
N ASN A 24 -10.95 19.25 -13.77
CA ASN A 24 -11.63 17.97 -13.88
C ASN A 24 -11.46 17.33 -15.28
N SER A 25 -10.43 17.74 -16.04
CA SER A 25 -10.22 17.27 -17.42
C SER A 25 -10.14 15.74 -17.51
N GLU A 26 -9.62 15.09 -16.47
CA GLU A 26 -9.46 13.63 -16.38
C GLU A 26 -10.62 12.95 -15.61
N GLY A 27 -11.63 13.71 -15.18
CA GLY A 27 -12.70 13.21 -14.33
C GLY A 27 -12.30 13.02 -12.86
N GLN A 28 -11.19 13.63 -12.43
CA GLN A 28 -10.64 13.47 -11.08
C GLN A 28 -11.58 13.90 -9.95
N LEU A 29 -12.62 14.71 -10.21
CA LEU A 29 -13.58 15.12 -9.20
C LEU A 29 -14.65 14.05 -8.91
N GLY A 30 -14.84 13.07 -9.80
CA GLY A 30 -15.83 12.00 -9.60
C GLY A 30 -17.29 12.45 -9.71
N LEU A 31 -17.56 13.57 -10.39
CA LEU A 31 -18.90 14.17 -10.54
C LEU A 31 -19.71 13.62 -11.73
N GLY A 32 -19.18 12.60 -12.43
CA GLY A 32 -19.84 12.01 -13.62
C GLY A 32 -19.67 12.82 -14.91
N HIS A 33 -18.86 13.87 -14.89
CA HIS A 33 -18.46 14.66 -16.06
C HIS A 33 -17.00 15.09 -15.94
N THR A 34 -16.45 15.70 -16.99
CA THR A 34 -15.05 16.20 -17.06
C THR A 34 -14.93 17.74 -17.12
N ASN A 35 -16.03 18.46 -16.90
CA ASN A 35 -16.04 19.92 -16.84
C ASN A 35 -15.35 20.45 -15.57
N HIS A 36 -14.59 21.54 -15.71
CA HIS A 36 -13.98 22.29 -14.60
C HIS A 36 -15.04 22.83 -13.64
N VAL A 37 -14.78 22.74 -12.34
CA VAL A 37 -15.68 23.17 -11.27
C VAL A 37 -15.01 24.25 -10.42
N ARG A 38 -15.64 25.41 -10.26
CA ARG A 38 -15.04 26.52 -9.49
C ARG A 38 -15.38 26.50 -8.00
N GLU A 39 -16.48 25.87 -7.64
CA GLU A 39 -17.04 25.89 -6.29
C GLU A 39 -17.07 24.49 -5.68
N PRO A 40 -16.88 24.34 -4.36
CA PRO A 40 -16.99 23.05 -3.68
C PRO A 40 -18.30 22.36 -4.01
N THR A 41 -18.23 21.27 -4.79
CA THR A 41 -19.41 20.55 -5.27
C THR A 41 -19.46 19.17 -4.65
N LEU A 42 -20.64 18.78 -4.17
CA LEU A 42 -20.85 17.50 -3.49
C LEU A 42 -20.73 16.32 -4.47
N VAL A 43 -19.90 15.34 -4.11
CA VAL A 43 -19.77 14.08 -4.85
C VAL A 43 -20.89 13.14 -4.44
N THR A 44 -22.05 13.26 -5.10
CA THR A 44 -23.28 12.51 -4.80
C THR A 44 -23.07 10.98 -4.83
N GLY A 45 -22.16 10.49 -5.67
CA GLY A 45 -21.81 9.06 -5.75
C GLY A 45 -21.19 8.47 -4.47
N LEU A 46 -20.76 9.31 -3.52
CA LEU A 46 -20.18 8.92 -2.23
C LEU A 46 -21.09 9.19 -1.03
N GLN A 47 -22.24 9.84 -1.23
CA GLN A 47 -23.18 10.12 -0.14
C GLN A 47 -23.66 8.83 0.53
N GLY A 48 -23.73 8.85 1.86
CA GLY A 48 -24.16 7.71 2.68
C GLY A 48 -23.15 6.55 2.74
N LYS A 49 -21.99 6.65 2.09
CA LYS A 49 -20.96 5.59 2.13
C LYS A 49 -20.02 5.68 3.32
N ASN A 50 -20.18 6.68 4.20
CA ASN A 50 -19.35 6.89 5.40
C ASN A 50 -17.85 6.98 5.05
N VAL A 51 -17.49 7.94 4.19
CA VAL A 51 -16.09 8.20 3.84
C VAL A 51 -15.33 8.65 5.07
N ARG A 52 -14.15 8.07 5.28
CA ARG A 52 -13.32 8.33 6.47
C ARG A 52 -12.06 9.07 6.17
N GLN A 53 -11.51 8.90 4.97
CA GLN A 53 -10.33 9.65 4.54
C GLN A 53 -10.35 9.80 3.02
N ILE A 54 -9.59 10.80 2.58
CA ILE A 54 -9.45 11.20 1.19
C ILE A 54 -7.97 11.32 0.85
N SER A 55 -7.63 11.07 -0.41
CA SER A 55 -6.29 11.27 -0.96
C SER A 55 -6.40 11.80 -2.38
N ALA A 56 -5.51 12.72 -2.75
CA ALA A 56 -5.45 13.32 -4.07
C ALA A 56 -4.04 13.15 -4.64
N GLY A 57 -3.98 12.67 -5.87
CA GLY A 57 -2.76 12.62 -6.69
C GLY A 57 -2.72 13.80 -7.67
N ARG A 58 -1.81 13.73 -8.65
CA ARG A 58 -1.67 14.80 -9.66
C ARG A 58 -2.98 15.04 -10.43
N CYS A 59 -3.57 13.96 -10.92
CA CYS A 59 -4.75 13.94 -11.79
C CYS A 59 -5.76 12.84 -11.42
N HIS A 60 -5.71 12.34 -10.18
CA HIS A 60 -6.63 11.31 -9.70
C HIS A 60 -6.97 11.53 -8.23
N SER A 61 -8.08 10.93 -7.81
CA SER A 61 -8.62 11.04 -6.45
C SER A 61 -8.97 9.65 -5.91
N ALA A 62 -8.78 9.47 -4.60
CA ALA A 62 -9.19 8.27 -3.90
C ALA A 62 -9.92 8.65 -2.60
N ALA A 63 -10.96 7.88 -2.28
CA ALA A 63 -11.70 7.99 -1.02
C ALA A 63 -11.94 6.58 -0.50
N TRP A 64 -11.79 6.38 0.81
CA TRP A 64 -12.04 5.09 1.43
C TRP A 64 -12.97 5.18 2.62
N THR A 65 -13.73 4.10 2.78
CA THR A 65 -14.76 3.95 3.79
C THR A 65 -14.35 2.81 4.70
N ALA A 66 -14.74 2.89 5.97
CA ALA A 66 -14.60 1.78 6.90
C ALA A 66 -16.00 1.43 7.43
N PRO A 67 -16.34 0.13 7.55
CA PRO A 67 -17.53 -0.27 8.27
C PRO A 67 -17.46 0.28 9.71
N PRO A 68 -18.58 0.77 10.27
CA PRO A 68 -18.60 1.22 11.65
C PRO A 68 -18.14 0.08 12.54
N VAL A 69 -17.15 0.35 13.40
CA VAL A 69 -16.70 -0.62 14.40
C VAL A 69 -17.93 -0.95 15.27
N PRO A 70 -18.36 -2.23 15.36
CA PRO A 70 -19.48 -2.59 16.21
C PRO A 70 -19.23 -2.08 17.63
N PRO A 71 -20.25 -1.53 18.32
CA PRO A 71 -20.09 -1.03 19.68
C PRO A 71 -19.50 -2.14 20.55
N ARG A 72 -18.27 -1.92 21.01
CA ARG A 72 -17.59 -2.85 21.92
C ARG A 72 -18.33 -2.76 23.26
N ALA A 73 -18.91 -3.87 23.71
CA ALA A 73 -19.36 -3.97 25.08
C ALA A 73 -18.16 -3.72 26.03
N PRO A 74 -18.29 -2.88 27.07
CA PRO A 74 -17.23 -2.70 28.05
C PRO A 74 -16.83 -4.04 28.67
N GLY A 75 -15.55 -4.41 28.61
CA GLY A 75 -15.02 -5.60 29.29
C GLY A 75 -14.72 -6.82 28.43
N VAL A 76 -14.94 -6.79 27.11
CA VAL A 76 -14.53 -7.90 26.23
C VAL A 76 -13.21 -7.55 25.52
N SER A 77 -12.12 -8.15 25.99
CA SER A 77 -10.86 -8.20 25.26
C SER A 77 -11.00 -9.16 24.07
N VAL A 78 -11.70 -8.75 23.02
CA VAL A 78 -11.60 -9.46 21.74
C VAL A 78 -10.23 -9.10 21.17
N PRO A 79 -9.33 -10.06 20.90
CA PRO A 79 -8.12 -9.77 20.16
C PRO A 79 -8.50 -9.12 18.82
N LEU A 80 -7.59 -8.34 18.22
CA LEU A 80 -7.74 -7.83 16.85
C LEU A 80 -7.80 -9.01 15.88
N GLN A 81 -8.94 -9.70 15.85
CA GLN A 81 -9.27 -10.66 14.83
C GLN A 81 -9.57 -9.77 13.63
N LEU A 82 -8.60 -9.66 12.73
CA LEU A 82 -8.86 -9.37 11.33
C LEU A 82 -9.85 -10.46 10.89
N GLY A 83 -11.15 -10.23 11.13
CA GLY A 83 -12.17 -11.25 11.05
C GLY A 83 -12.12 -11.80 9.64
N LEU A 84 -11.83 -13.10 9.52
CA LEU A 84 -11.97 -13.79 8.25
C LEU A 84 -13.35 -13.41 7.70
N PRO A 85 -13.45 -12.91 6.46
CA PRO A 85 -14.71 -12.37 5.95
C PRO A 85 -15.79 -13.46 6.06
N ASP A 86 -16.83 -13.22 6.86
CA ASP A 86 -17.92 -14.18 7.06
C ASP A 86 -18.73 -14.40 5.76
N THR A 87 -18.61 -13.45 4.83
CA THR A 87 -19.23 -13.49 3.51
C THR A 87 -18.23 -13.02 2.46
N VAL A 88 -18.19 -13.70 1.31
CA VAL A 88 -17.37 -13.30 0.16
C VAL A 88 -17.75 -11.87 -0.26
N PRO A 89 -16.81 -10.91 -0.29
CA PRO A 89 -17.10 -9.55 -0.71
C PRO A 89 -17.66 -9.52 -2.14
N PRO A 90 -18.59 -8.60 -2.46
CA PRO A 90 -19.29 -8.59 -3.75
C PRO A 90 -18.36 -8.38 -4.96
N GLN A 91 -17.14 -7.87 -4.73
CA GLN A 91 -16.13 -7.73 -5.78
C GLN A 91 -15.53 -9.07 -6.27
N TYR A 92 -15.70 -10.15 -5.51
CA TYR A 92 -15.20 -11.49 -5.84
C TYR A 92 -16.33 -12.41 -6.29
N GLY A 93 -17.11 -11.99 -7.30
CA GLY A 93 -18.20 -12.78 -7.86
C GLY A 93 -17.78 -14.18 -8.30
N ALA A 94 -16.54 -14.36 -8.77
CA ALA A 94 -15.97 -15.66 -9.14
C ALA A 94 -15.74 -16.62 -7.96
N LEU A 95 -15.74 -16.13 -6.71
CA LEU A 95 -15.61 -16.95 -5.49
C LEU A 95 -16.96 -17.24 -4.84
N ARG A 96 -18.07 -16.75 -5.41
CA ARG A 96 -19.41 -16.87 -4.82
C ARG A 96 -19.92 -18.31 -4.77
N GLU A 97 -19.41 -19.17 -5.65
CA GLU A 97 -19.72 -20.61 -5.69
C GLU A 97 -18.82 -21.44 -4.78
N VAL A 98 -17.79 -20.84 -4.19
CA VAL A 98 -16.83 -21.53 -3.34
C VAL A 98 -17.26 -21.41 -1.88
N SER A 99 -17.42 -22.54 -1.21
CA SER A 99 -17.80 -22.55 0.21
C SER A 99 -16.81 -21.75 1.06
N ILE A 100 -17.31 -21.04 2.08
CA ILE A 100 -16.48 -20.24 2.98
C ILE A 100 -15.40 -21.08 3.68
N HIS A 101 -15.69 -22.37 3.94
CA HIS A 101 -14.74 -23.33 4.49
C HIS A 101 -13.55 -23.56 3.55
N THR A 102 -13.80 -23.68 2.24
CA THR A 102 -12.75 -23.83 1.22
C THR A 102 -11.91 -22.55 1.11
N VAL A 103 -12.53 -21.37 1.15
CA VAL A 103 -11.81 -20.08 1.13
C VAL A 103 -10.91 -19.96 2.36
N ARG A 104 -11.41 -20.30 3.56
CA ARG A 104 -10.63 -20.29 4.80
C ARG A 104 -9.43 -21.24 4.76
N ALA A 105 -9.61 -22.44 4.20
CA ALA A 105 -8.52 -23.39 4.04
C ALA A 105 -7.44 -22.86 3.08
N ARG A 106 -7.83 -22.28 1.94
CA ARG A 106 -6.90 -21.69 0.97
C ARG A 106 -6.13 -20.51 1.54
N LEU A 107 -6.78 -19.64 2.30
CA LEU A 107 -6.12 -18.51 2.97
C LEU A 107 -5.09 -18.99 4.00
N ARG A 108 -5.42 -20.02 4.80
CA ARG A 108 -4.47 -20.61 5.76
C ARG A 108 -3.25 -21.21 5.07
N LEU A 109 -3.46 -21.91 3.95
CA LEU A 109 -2.38 -22.49 3.16
C LEU A 109 -1.49 -21.40 2.57
N LEU A 110 -2.10 -20.35 2.00
CA LEU A 110 -1.35 -19.22 1.44
C LEU A 110 -0.55 -18.49 2.53
N TYR A 111 -1.13 -18.31 3.72
CA TYR A 111 -0.42 -17.73 4.86
C TYR A 111 0.79 -18.59 5.26
N HIS A 112 0.62 -19.90 5.38
CA HIS A 112 1.74 -20.81 5.70
C HIS A 112 2.80 -20.80 4.59
N PHE A 113 2.40 -20.79 3.33
CA PHE A 113 3.31 -20.69 2.21
C PHE A 113 4.08 -19.36 2.23
N SER A 114 3.40 -18.25 2.52
CA SER A 114 4.04 -16.93 2.67
C SER A 114 5.03 -16.91 3.82
N ASP A 115 4.70 -17.51 4.96
CA ASP A 115 5.57 -17.59 6.13
C ASP A 115 6.81 -18.45 5.86
N LEU A 116 6.62 -19.56 5.13
CA LEU A 116 7.70 -20.44 4.69
C LEU A 116 8.61 -19.76 3.66
N MET A 117 8.04 -19.03 2.70
CA MET A 117 8.78 -18.24 1.72
C MET A 117 9.54 -17.08 2.38
N TYR A 118 8.92 -16.38 3.32
CA TYR A 118 9.57 -15.32 4.10
C TYR A 118 10.74 -15.87 4.92
N SER A 119 10.55 -17.02 5.56
CA SER A 119 11.60 -17.70 6.32
C SER A 119 12.73 -18.20 5.42
N SER A 120 12.40 -18.71 4.22
CA SER A 120 13.38 -19.16 3.23
C SER A 120 14.18 -17.99 2.65
N TRP A 121 13.55 -16.83 2.46
CA TRP A 121 14.23 -15.61 2.00
C TRP A 121 15.24 -15.08 3.02
N ARG A 122 14.95 -15.26 4.32
CA ARG A 122 15.88 -14.92 5.41
C ARG A 122 17.06 -15.89 5.53
N LEU A 123 16.92 -17.11 5.01
CA LEU A 123 17.98 -18.11 4.97
C LEU A 123 18.89 -17.97 3.73
N LEU A 124 18.44 -17.27 2.70
CA LEU A 124 19.27 -16.88 1.58
C LEU A 124 20.21 -15.75 2.04
N ASN A 125 21.45 -16.12 2.38
CA ASN A 125 22.51 -15.19 2.73
C ASN A 125 22.93 -14.39 1.49
N LEU A 126 22.21 -13.30 1.18
CA LEU A 126 22.56 -12.34 0.13
C LEU A 126 23.62 -11.35 0.62
N SER A 127 24.71 -11.85 1.21
CA SER A 127 25.90 -11.05 1.47
C SER A 127 26.84 -11.16 0.26
N PRO A 128 27.11 -10.10 -0.49
CA PRO A 128 28.10 -10.13 -1.56
C PRO A 128 29.48 -9.99 -0.94
N ASN A 129 30.02 -11.07 -0.37
CA ASN A 129 31.43 -11.12 -0.02
C ASN A 129 31.98 -12.54 0.00
N ASN A 130 31.96 -13.19 -1.17
CA ASN A 130 32.94 -14.23 -1.47
C ASN A 130 34.21 -13.56 -2.01
N GLN A 131 35.06 -13.03 -1.13
CA GLN A 131 36.47 -12.84 -1.50
C GLN A 131 37.17 -14.18 -1.38
N VAL A 132 37.13 -14.94 -2.47
CA VAL A 132 38.16 -15.94 -2.76
C VAL A 132 39.37 -15.18 -3.27
N THR A 133 40.39 -15.01 -2.44
CA THR A 133 41.75 -14.71 -2.88
C THR A 133 42.74 -15.49 -2.02
N ASP A 134 42.83 -16.81 -2.25
CA ASP A 134 44.05 -17.56 -1.98
C ASP A 134 44.97 -17.41 -3.21
N TRP A 135 45.77 -16.34 -3.24
CA TRP A 135 46.89 -16.22 -4.17
C TRP A 135 48.14 -16.78 -3.50
N HIS A 136 48.41 -18.06 -3.77
CA HIS A 136 49.73 -18.63 -3.56
C HIS A 136 50.70 -18.03 -4.59
N GLY A 137 51.66 -17.24 -4.12
CA GLY A 137 52.67 -16.62 -4.99
C GLY A 137 53.88 -16.14 -4.19
N LYS A 138 54.70 -17.09 -3.74
CA LYS A 138 56.04 -16.82 -3.18
C LYS A 138 57.00 -16.56 -4.34
N GLN A 139 57.58 -15.35 -4.42
CA GLN A 139 58.91 -15.15 -5.01
C GLN A 139 59.63 -13.92 -4.39
N PRO A 140 60.96 -13.98 -4.19
CA PRO A 140 61.71 -13.04 -3.36
C PRO A 140 62.50 -12.01 -4.18
N GLY A 141 62.75 -10.84 -3.58
CA GLY A 141 63.87 -9.95 -3.89
C GLY A 141 63.77 -9.16 -5.19
N THR A 142 63.81 -7.82 -5.09
CA THR A 142 64.96 -6.98 -5.48
C THR A 142 64.62 -5.51 -5.26
N ASP A 143 65.61 -4.82 -4.69
CA ASP A 143 65.77 -3.40 -4.49
C ASP A 143 65.46 -2.48 -5.68
N TRP A 144 65.41 -1.18 -5.33
CA TRP A 144 65.62 0.02 -6.15
C TRP A 144 64.36 0.73 -6.66
N LEU A 145 63.76 1.55 -5.80
CA LEU A 145 63.14 2.80 -6.24
C LEU A 145 64.15 3.94 -6.10
N GLU A 146 64.74 4.22 -7.24
CA GLU A 146 65.41 5.44 -7.62
C GLU A 146 64.50 6.68 -7.42
N GLN A 147 65.17 7.84 -7.32
CA GLN A 147 64.71 9.20 -7.65
C GLN A 147 64.43 10.18 -6.49
N HIS A 148 65.55 10.69 -5.94
CA HIS A 148 65.94 12.11 -5.98
C HIS A 148 65.22 12.92 -7.09
N ILE A 149 64.87 14.22 -7.03
CA ILE A 149 65.18 15.40 -6.20
C ILE A 149 64.21 16.52 -6.70
N PRO A 150 63.91 17.58 -5.90
CA PRO A 150 64.32 18.91 -6.36
C PRO A 150 65.03 19.73 -5.27
N LEU A 151 66.23 20.21 -5.60
CA LEU A 151 66.80 21.56 -5.48
C LEU A 151 67.93 21.64 -6.51
#